data_AF-A0A6I2W6G7-F1
#
_entry.id   AF-A0A6I2W6G7-F1
#
_cell.length_a   1.000
_cell.length_b   1.000
_cell.length_c   1.000
_cell.angle_alpha   90.00
_cell.angle_beta   90.00
_cell.angle_gamma   90.00
#
_symmetry.space_group_name_H-M   'P 1'
#
loop_
_entity.id
_entity.type
_entity.pdbx_description
1 polymer ?
#
loop_
_entity_poly.entity_id
_entity_poly.type
_entity_poly.pdbx_seq_one_letter_code
_entity_poly.pdbx_strand_id
1 'polypeptide(L)'
;LLSEIRETLDYGVIKMNIDTDTQYAFTRPVVDHVMKNYDGVLKIDGEVGNKKLYDPRAYGKAAEAGMTARVVQACEDLRSTGTSLSA
;
A
#
# COMPACT_ATOMS: atom_id res chain seq x y z
N LEU A 1 2.47 -18.57 4.24
CA LEU A 1 1.04 -18.95 4.11
C LEU A 1 0.29 -18.52 5.36
N LEU A 2 -1.03 -18.27 5.29
CA LEU A 2 -1.83 -17.91 6.47
C LEU A 2 -1.77 -18.96 7.59
N SER A 3 -1.69 -20.25 7.23
CA SER A 3 -1.51 -21.35 8.18
C SER A 3 -0.23 -21.22 9.01
N GLU A 4 0.88 -20.89 8.37
CA GLU A 4 2.19 -20.71 9.02
C GLU A 4 2.17 -19.52 9.98
N ILE A 5 1.55 -18.40 9.58
CA ILE A 5 1.37 -17.24 10.47
C ILE A 5 0.61 -17.69 11.73
N ARG A 6 -0.53 -18.35 11.57
CA ARG A 6 -1.38 -18.76 12.69
C ARG A 6 -0.70 -19.76 13.62
N GLU A 7 0.05 -20.71 13.07
CA GLU A 7 0.83 -21.65 13.87
C GLU A 7 1.86 -20.93 14.75
N THR A 8 2.58 -19.94 14.21
CA THR A 8 3.58 -19.20 15.00
C THR A 8 2.96 -18.39 16.15
N LEU A 9 1.72 -17.94 16.02
CA LEU A 9 1.00 -17.24 17.09
C LEU A 9 0.74 -18.18 18.28
N ASP A 10 0.42 -19.44 18.01
CA ASP A 10 0.19 -20.46 19.03
C ASP A 10 1.49 -20.80 19.79
N TYR A 11 2.65 -20.40 19.26
CA TYR A 11 3.97 -20.51 19.89
C TYR A 11 4.48 -19.20 20.52
N GLY A 12 3.64 -18.17 20.63
CA GLY A 12 3.96 -16.93 21.36
C GLY A 12 4.62 -15.83 20.54
N VAL A 13 4.56 -15.89 19.21
CA VAL A 13 4.92 -14.72 18.39
C VAL A 13 3.91 -13.61 18.61
N ILE A 14 4.40 -12.43 19.05
CA ILE A 14 3.59 -11.24 19.32
C ILE A 14 3.81 -10.09 18.33
N LYS A 15 4.79 -10.23 17.42
CA LYS A 15 5.19 -9.20 16.45
C LYS A 15 5.71 -9.83 15.18
N MET A 16 5.11 -9.49 14.05
CA MET A 16 5.58 -9.87 12.72
C MET A 16 6.00 -8.63 11.94
N ASN A 17 7.18 -8.69 11.30
CA ASN A 17 7.63 -7.63 10.40
C ASN A 17 7.03 -7.85 9.00
N ILE A 18 6.50 -6.80 8.39
CA ILE A 18 5.91 -6.85 7.05
C ILE A 18 6.39 -5.60 6.29
N ASP A 19 7.33 -5.80 5.37
CA ASP A 19 7.97 -4.72 4.62
C ASP A 19 7.77 -4.89 3.11
N THR A 20 8.26 -5.98 2.52
CA THR A 20 8.16 -6.21 1.07
C THR A 20 6.73 -6.13 0.54
N ASP A 21 5.76 -6.71 1.26
CA ASP A 21 4.37 -6.67 0.82
C ASP A 21 3.76 -5.27 0.91
N THR A 22 4.10 -4.49 1.92
CA THR A 22 3.60 -3.11 2.07
C THR A 22 4.28 -2.19 1.06
N GLN A 23 5.57 -2.38 0.78
CA GLN A 23 6.29 -1.71 -0.32
C GLN A 23 5.62 -1.98 -1.68
N TYR A 24 5.28 -3.24 -1.96
CA TYR A 24 4.60 -3.60 -3.21
C TYR A 24 3.20 -2.98 -3.28
N ALA A 25 2.42 -3.09 -2.21
CA ALA A 25 1.06 -2.53 -2.14
C ALA A 25 1.04 -1.01 -2.32
N PHE A 26 2.04 -0.30 -1.78
CA PHE A 26 2.22 1.14 -1.98
C PHE A 26 2.60 1.49 -3.43
N THR A 27 3.56 0.76 -3.99
CA THR A 27 4.12 1.07 -5.32
C THR A 27 3.16 0.72 -6.46
N ARG A 28 2.37 -0.34 -6.30
CA ARG A 28 1.48 -0.87 -7.33
C ARG A 28 0.51 0.16 -7.95
N PRO A 29 -0.22 0.99 -7.17
CA PRO A 29 -1.08 2.04 -7.72
C PRO A 29 -0.30 3.24 -8.28
N VAL A 30 0.91 3.52 -7.79
CA VAL A 30 1.77 4.58 -8.36
C VAL A 30 2.17 4.21 -9.78
N VAL A 31 2.65 2.98 -9.99
CA VAL A 31 3.01 2.48 -11.32
C VAL A 31 1.80 2.48 -12.26
N ASP A 32 0.63 2.07 -11.77
CA ASP A 32 -0.62 2.12 -12.56
C ASP A 32 -0.95 3.53 -13.04
N HIS A 33 -0.88 4.51 -12.13
CA HIS A 33 -1.15 5.91 -12.43
C HIS A 33 -0.16 6.46 -13.45
N VAL A 34 1.13 6.23 -13.26
CA VAL A 34 2.19 6.72 -14.16
C VAL A 34 2.04 6.11 -15.56
N MET A 35 1.81 4.80 -15.66
CA MET A 35 1.69 4.12 -16.94
C MET A 35 0.45 4.54 -17.73
N LYS A 36 -0.68 4.78 -17.05
CA LYS A 36 -1.93 5.23 -17.69
C LYS A 36 -1.93 6.71 -18.07
N ASN A 37 -1.10 7.53 -17.43
CA ASN A 37 -1.08 8.98 -17.56
C ASN A 37 0.29 9.51 -18.00
N TYR A 38 1.08 8.69 -18.70
CA TYR A 38 2.49 8.95 -19.01
C TYR A 38 2.74 10.32 -19.66
N ASP A 39 1.93 10.69 -20.64
CA ASP A 39 1.94 11.96 -21.37
C ASP A 39 1.51 13.16 -20.51
N GLY A 40 0.65 12.93 -19.51
CA GLY A 40 0.22 13.92 -18.55
C GLY A 40 1.19 14.13 -17.38
N VAL A 41 1.98 13.12 -17.01
CA VAL A 41 2.98 13.22 -15.93
C VAL A 41 4.34 13.73 -16.42
N LEU A 42 4.59 13.66 -17.72
CA LEU A 42 5.81 14.18 -18.36
C LEU A 42 5.53 15.42 -19.22
N LYS A 43 6.60 16.09 -19.64
CA LYS A 43 6.58 17.11 -20.68
C LYS A 43 7.08 16.47 -21.97
N ILE A 44 6.20 16.28 -22.95
CA ILE A 44 6.47 15.58 -24.21
C ILE A 44 6.12 16.50 -25.38
N ASP A 45 6.93 16.51 -26.44
CA ASP A 45 6.67 17.23 -27.69
C ASP A 45 6.34 18.73 -27.55
N GLY A 46 6.90 19.39 -26.53
CA GLY A 46 6.70 20.82 -26.26
C GLY A 46 5.54 21.14 -25.31
N GLU A 47 4.76 20.13 -24.88
CA GLU A 47 3.70 20.28 -23.88
C GLU A 47 4.26 20.47 -22.47
N VAL A 48 3.45 21.07 -21.59
CA VAL A 48 3.85 21.42 -20.20
C VAL A 48 3.49 20.36 -19.16
N GLY A 49 2.88 19.25 -19.59
CA GLY A 49 2.31 18.23 -18.72
C GLY A 49 1.01 18.68 -18.05
N ASN A 50 0.40 17.81 -17.25
CA ASN A 50 -0.87 18.07 -16.57
C ASN A 50 -0.69 18.09 -15.05
N LYS A 51 -0.87 19.28 -14.45
CA LYS A 51 -0.76 19.49 -12.99
C LYS A 51 -1.62 18.54 -12.18
N LYS A 52 -2.82 18.19 -12.65
CA LYS A 52 -3.71 17.27 -11.91
C LYS A 52 -3.17 15.84 -11.89
N LEU A 53 -2.29 15.48 -12.81
CA LEU A 53 -1.75 14.13 -12.96
C LEU A 53 -0.35 14.00 -12.36
N TYR A 54 0.51 15.02 -12.47
CA TYR A 54 1.83 15.00 -11.84
C TYR A 54 1.84 15.44 -10.37
N ASP A 55 0.77 16.10 -9.87
CA ASP A 55 0.66 16.44 -8.45
C ASP A 55 0.80 15.16 -7.61
N PRO A 56 1.78 15.05 -6.70
CA PRO A 56 2.04 13.82 -5.96
C PRO A 56 0.84 13.30 -5.18
N ARG A 57 -0.12 14.18 -4.82
CA ARG A 57 -1.35 13.78 -4.12
C ARG A 57 -2.30 12.98 -5.00
N ALA A 58 -2.21 13.12 -6.32
CA ALA A 58 -3.07 12.41 -7.27
C ALA A 58 -2.87 10.89 -7.20
N TYR A 59 -1.61 10.44 -7.13
CA TYR A 59 -1.27 9.02 -6.98
C TYR A 59 -0.93 8.64 -5.53
N GLY A 60 -0.45 9.58 -4.71
CA GLY A 60 -0.10 9.35 -3.31
C GLY A 60 -1.28 8.86 -2.47
N LYS A 61 -2.48 9.42 -2.67
CA LYS A 61 -3.69 8.95 -1.99
C LYS A 61 -4.01 7.48 -2.32
N ALA A 62 -3.80 7.08 -3.58
CA ALA A 62 -4.02 5.69 -3.99
C ALA A 62 -2.94 4.75 -3.43
N ALA A 63 -1.69 5.22 -3.37
CA ALA A 63 -0.57 4.50 -2.75
C ALA A 63 -0.81 4.23 -1.25
N GLU A 64 -1.19 5.26 -0.51
CA GLU A 64 -1.56 5.15 0.90
C GLU A 64 -2.74 4.18 1.09
N ALA A 65 -3.82 4.32 0.30
CA ALA A 65 -4.97 3.42 0.39
C ALA A 65 -4.61 1.95 0.10
N GLY A 66 -3.74 1.71 -0.88
CA GLY A 66 -3.24 0.37 -1.21
C GLY A 66 -2.44 -0.25 -0.06
N MET A 67 -1.52 0.52 0.52
CA MET A 67 -0.76 0.09 1.69
C MET A 67 -1.66 -0.12 2.93
N THR A 68 -2.62 0.77 3.17
CA THR A 68 -3.60 0.63 4.26
C THR A 68 -4.39 -0.66 4.14
N ALA A 69 -4.90 -1.00 2.95
CA ALA A 69 -5.59 -2.26 2.73
C ALA A 69 -4.70 -3.48 3.05
N ARG A 70 -3.41 -3.43 2.69
CA ARG A 70 -2.45 -4.49 3.03
C ARG A 70 -2.19 -4.59 4.53
N VAL A 71 -2.15 -3.46 5.25
CA VAL A 71 -2.00 -3.41 6.71
C VAL A 71 -3.25 -3.97 7.41
N VAL A 72 -4.45 -3.64 6.94
CA VAL A 72 -5.71 -4.21 7.47
C VAL A 72 -5.68 -5.74 7.36
N GLN A 73 -5.31 -6.27 6.20
CA GLN A 73 -5.16 -7.71 6.02
C GLN A 73 -4.13 -8.30 7.00
N ALA A 74 -3.01 -7.62 7.24
CA ALA A 74 -2.02 -8.07 8.23
C ALA A 74 -2.60 -8.14 9.66
N CYS A 75 -3.43 -7.18 10.06
CA CYS A 75 -4.12 -7.21 11.35
C CYS A 75 -5.07 -8.41 11.47
N GLU A 76 -5.78 -8.74 10.38
CA GLU A 76 -6.65 -9.92 10.32
C GLU A 76 -5.83 -11.22 10.40
N ASP A 77 -4.74 -11.31 9.64
CA ASP A 77 -3.83 -12.46 9.63
C ASP A 77 -3.24 -12.72 11.03
N LEU A 78 -2.87 -11.65 11.74
CA LEU A 78 -2.29 -11.67 13.09
C LEU A 78 -3.32 -11.73 14.24
N ARG A 79 -4.62 -11.81 13.92
CA ARG A 79 -5.72 -11.81 14.91
C ARG A 79 -5.74 -10.59 15.84
N SER A 80 -5.26 -9.43 15.38
CA SER A 80 -5.25 -8.16 16.16
C SER A 80 -6.36 -7.18 15.79
N THR A 81 -7.14 -7.48 14.75
CA THR A 81 -8.31 -6.67 14.37
C THR A 81 -9.32 -6.56 15.52
N GLY A 82 -9.73 -5.34 15.84
CA GLY A 82 -10.74 -5.09 16.90
C GLY A 82 -10.19 -5.17 18.34
N THR A 83 -8.89 -5.37 18.53
CA THR A 83 -8.28 -5.47 19.87
C THR A 83 -7.55 -4.19 20.30
N SER A 84 -7.90 -3.04 19.73
CA SER A 84 -7.31 -1.76 20.13
C SER A 84 -7.60 -1.48 21.61
N LEU A 85 -6.58 -1.04 22.36
CA LEU A 85 -6.73 -0.68 23.76
C LEU A 85 -7.39 0.70 23.96
N SER A 86 -7.45 1.50 22.90
CA SER A 86 -8.12 2.80 22.87
C SER A 86 -9.21 2.77 21.79
N ALA A 87 -10.46 2.97 22.21
CA ALA A 87 -11.60 3.23 21.33
C ALA A 87 -11.65 4.72 20.96
#